data_AF-A0A1B2Z5V5-F1
#
_entry.id   AF-A0A1B2Z5V5-F1
#
_cell.length_a   1.000
_cell.length_b   1.000
_cell.length_c   1.000
_cell.angle_alpha   90.00
_cell.angle_beta   90.00
_cell.angle_gamma   90.00
#
_symmetry.space_group_name_H-M   'P 1'
#
loop_
_entity.id
_entity.type
_entity.pdbx_description
1 polymer ?
#
loop_
_entity_poly.entity_id
_entity_poly.type
_entity_poly.pdbx_seq_one_letter_code
_entity_poly.pdbx_strand_id
1 'polypeptide(L)' 'MPTCIKYLTQLEHLDIFNTQMDSFPSELGLLKNLKTFDARGILFGREFQQTWEERLPNTKIKFDAPCNCIE' A
#
# COMPACT_ATOMS: atom_id res chain seq x y z
N MET A 1 -0.57 -10.12 0.13
CA MET A 1 0.82 -10.00 0.64
C MET A 1 0.93 -10.56 2.06
N PRO A 2 1.96 -11.33 2.42
CA PRO A 2 2.06 -11.98 3.74
C PRO A 2 2.56 -11.05 4.85
N THR A 3 2.21 -11.37 6.10
CA THR A 3 2.60 -10.60 7.30
C THR A 3 4.11 -10.63 7.57
N CYS A 4 4.84 -11.63 7.05
CA CYS A 4 6.29 -11.71 7.17
C CYS A 4 7.05 -10.59 6.44
N ILE A 5 6.36 -9.76 5.65
CA ILE A 5 6.98 -8.59 5.01
C ILE A 5 7.68 -7.67 6.02
N LYS A 6 7.20 -7.59 7.28
CA LYS A 6 7.84 -6.79 8.35
C LYS A 6 9.33 -7.07 8.56
N TYR A 7 9.81 -8.26 8.18
CA TYR A 7 11.22 -8.63 8.32
C TYR A 7 12.12 -8.01 7.25
N LEU A 8 11.55 -7.44 6.17
CA LEU A 8 12.28 -6.72 5.14
C LEU A 8 12.62 -5.30 5.62
N THR A 9 13.36 -5.19 6.71
CA THR A 9 13.63 -3.91 7.40
C THR A 9 14.40 -2.91 6.55
N GLN A 10 15.09 -3.36 5.50
CA GLN A 10 15.83 -2.53 4.54
C GLN A 10 15.05 -2.25 3.24
N LEU A 11 13.78 -2.66 3.13
CA LEU A 11 13.00 -2.44 1.92
C LEU A 11 12.69 -0.95 1.75
N GLU A 12 13.16 -0.37 0.65
CA GLU A 12 12.90 1.03 0.29
C GLU A 12 11.81 1.19 -0.77
N HIS A 13 11.67 0.19 -1.64
CA HIS A 13 10.78 0.23 -2.79
C HIS A 13 9.96 -1.06 -2.85
N LEU A 14 8.63 -0.92 -2.81
CA LEU A 14 7.68 -2.01 -3.00
C LEU A 14 6.82 -1.71 -4.22
N ASP A 15 6.81 -2.63 -5.18
CA ASP A 15 5.98 -2.55 -6.39
C ASP A 15 5.09 -3.79 -6.45
N ILE A 16 3.78 -3.57 -6.44
CA ILE A 16 2.76 -4.61 -6.61
C ILE A 16 1.81 -4.27 -7.77
N PHE A 17 2.30 -3.47 -8.73
CA PHE A 17 1.52 -2.97 -9.86
C PHE A 17 0.76 -4.11 -10.57
N ASN A 18 -0.52 -3.89 -10.82
CA ASN A 18 -1.39 -4.79 -11.57
C ASN A 18 -1.40 -6.23 -11.01
N THR A 19 -1.44 -6.34 -9.68
CA THR A 19 -1.63 -7.60 -8.97
C THR A 19 -3.05 -7.68 -8.40
N GLN A 20 -3.57 -8.89 -8.19
CA GLN A 20 -4.86 -9.07 -7.52
C GLN A 20 -4.63 -9.06 -6.00
N MET A 21 -4.78 -7.90 -5.35
CA MET A 21 -4.75 -7.78 -3.89
C MET A 21 -5.96 -7.02 -3.37
N ASP A 22 -6.72 -7.64 -2.47
CA ASP A 22 -7.89 -6.97 -1.89
C ASP A 22 -7.52 -6.20 -0.61
N SER A 23 -6.33 -6.44 -0.04
CA SER A 23 -5.86 -5.81 1.19
C SER A 23 -4.35 -5.88 1.36
N PHE A 24 -3.83 -5.04 2.26
CA PHE A 24 -2.45 -5.11 2.74
C PHE A 24 -2.42 -5.53 4.22
N PRO A 25 -1.44 -6.35 4.63
CA PRO A 25 -1.24 -6.70 6.04
C PRO A 25 -0.83 -5.46 6.83
N SER A 26 -1.32 -5.30 8.07
CA SER A 26 -0.97 -4.17 8.95
C SER A 26 0.54 -4.06 9.18
N GLU A 27 1.27 -5.18 9.07
CA GLU A 27 2.72 -5.28 9.11
C GLU A 27 3.45 -4.45 8.06
N LEU A 28 2.79 -4.06 6.96
CA LEU A 28 3.37 -3.13 5.99
C LEU A 28 3.73 -1.78 6.65
N GLY A 29 2.94 -1.34 7.64
CA GLY A 29 3.20 -0.14 8.45
C GLY A 29 4.46 -0.21 9.34
N LEU A 30 5.06 -1.38 9.47
CA LEU A 30 6.29 -1.60 10.24
C LEU A 30 7.56 -1.33 9.41
N LEU A 31 7.45 -1.19 8.08
CA LEU A 31 8.59 -0.94 7.20
C LEU A 31 9.07 0.51 7.29
N LYS A 32 9.95 0.79 8.25
CA LYS A 32 10.44 2.14 8.54
C LYS A 32 11.29 2.77 7.43
N ASN A 33 11.86 1.95 6.55
CA ASN A 33 12.68 2.43 5.43
C ASN A 33 11.91 2.51 4.10
N LEU A 34 10.62 2.18 4.07
CA LEU A 34 9.84 2.18 2.83
C LEU A 34 9.61 3.61 2.33
N LYS A 35 10.24 3.94 1.20
CA LYS A 35 10.18 5.26 0.57
C LYS A 35 9.09 5.34 -0.48
N THR A 36 8.88 4.27 -1.25
CA THR A 36 7.85 4.23 -2.30
C THR A 36 7.07 2.92 -2.29
N PHE A 37 5.77 3.03 -2.48
CA PHE A 37 4.87 1.90 -2.62
C PHE A 37 3.96 2.10 -3.85
N ASP A 38 4.13 1.27 -4.88
CA ASP A 38 3.29 1.31 -6.09
C ASP A 38 2.20 0.24 -6.01
N ALA A 39 0.96 0.68 -5.83
CA ALA A 39 -0.22 -0.17 -5.65
C ALA A 39 -1.31 0.11 -6.71
N ARG A 40 -0.91 0.66 -7.86
CA ARG A 40 -1.78 0.87 -9.02
C ARG A 40 -2.14 -0.46 -9.70
N GLY A 41 -3.23 -0.47 -10.47
CA GLY A 41 -3.80 -1.63 -11.14
C GLY A 41 -4.74 -2.48 -10.27
N ILE A 42 -5.12 -1.99 -9.09
CA ILE A 42 -5.93 -2.74 -8.10
C ILE A 42 -7.24 -2.00 -7.71
N LEU A 43 -7.38 -0.72 -8.08
CA LEU A 43 -8.58 0.10 -7.85
C LEU A 43 -9.11 0.07 -6.40
N PHE A 44 -8.35 0.64 -5.47
CA PHE A 44 -8.82 0.82 -4.10
C PHE A 44 -9.74 2.04 -3.94
N GLY A 45 -10.77 1.93 -3.11
CA GLY A 45 -11.67 3.03 -2.75
C GLY A 45 -10.99 4.10 -1.88
N ARG A 46 -11.59 5.30 -1.80
CA ARG A 46 -11.02 6.46 -1.11
C ARG A 46 -10.64 6.17 0.35
N GLU A 47 -11.53 5.54 1.11
CA GLU A 47 -11.28 5.27 2.54
C GLU A 47 -10.10 4.32 2.75
N PHE A 48 -9.96 3.32 1.88
CA PHE A 48 -8.82 2.41 1.91
C PHE A 48 -7.52 3.14 1.59
N GLN A 49 -7.52 3.99 0.56
CA GLN A 49 -6.36 4.80 0.21
C GLN A 49 -5.94 5.70 1.39
N GLN A 50 -6.89 6.43 1.99
CA GLN A 50 -6.66 7.30 3.15
C GLN A 50 -6.09 6.53 4.36
N THR A 51 -6.68 5.37 4.67
CA THR A 51 -6.20 4.52 5.77
C THR A 51 -4.71 4.17 5.61
N TRP A 52 -4.27 3.90 4.38
CA TRP A 52 -2.88 3.54 4.12
C TRP A 52 -1.94 4.73 4.00
N GLU A 53 -2.41 5.88 3.51
CA GLU A 53 -1.68 7.14 3.57
C GLU A 53 -1.39 7.56 5.02
N GLU A 54 -2.36 7.40 5.93
CA GLU A 54 -2.19 7.67 7.36
C GLU A 54 -1.25 6.66 8.05
N ARG A 55 -1.33 5.38 7.66
CA ARG A 55 -0.47 4.31 8.23
C ARG A 55 0.98 4.39 7.74
N LEU A 56 1.22 4.97 6.57
CA LEU A 56 2.54 5.08 5.94
C LEU A 56 2.86 6.56 5.64
N PRO A 57 2.90 7.44 6.66
CA PRO A 57 2.98 8.88 6.45
C PRO A 57 4.31 9.34 5.83
N ASN A 58 5.34 8.49 5.88
CA ASN A 58 6.66 8.76 5.32
C ASN A 58 6.92 8.03 3.98
N THR A 59 5.90 7.38 3.42
CA THR A 59 6.03 6.61 2.17
C THR A 59 5.22 7.30 1.07
N LYS A 60 5.83 7.47 -0.10
CA LYS A 60 5.11 7.90 -1.29
C LYS A 60 4.33 6.72 -1.87
N ILE A 61 3.03 6.66 -1.58
CA ILE A 61 2.13 5.65 -2.12
C ILE A 61 1.59 6.12 -3.48
N LYS A 62 1.50 5.22 -4.45
CA LYS A 62 0.82 5.45 -5.73
C LYS A 62 -0.37 4.52 -5.81
N PHE A 63 -1.56 5.10 -5.80
CA PHE A 63 -2.80 4.43 -6.14
C PHE A 63 -3.30 4.91 -7.50
N ASP A 64 -4.23 4.17 -8.09
CA ASP A 64 -5.05 4.71 -9.17
C ASP A 64 -5.98 5.79 -8.62
N ALA A 65 -6.55 6.59 -9.52
CA ALA A 65 -7.64 7.47 -9.13
C ALA A 65 -8.71 6.65 -8.39
N PRO A 66 -9.20 7.11 -7.22
CA PRO A 66 -10.20 6.37 -6.47
C PRO A 66 -11.43 6.17 -7.36
N CYS A 67 -11.89 4.92 -7.46
CA CYS A 67 -13.14 4.60 -8.15
C CYS A 67 -14.27 5.31 -7.38
N ASN A 68 -15.12 6.10 -8.05
CA ASN A 68 -16.43 6.52 -7.52
C ASN A 68 -17.46 5.37 -7.60
N CYS A 69 -16.98 4.13 -7.55
CA CYS A 69 -17.77 2.95 -7.79
C CYS A 69 -18.46 2.64 -6.48
N ILE A 70 -19.69 3.18 -6.40
CA ILE A 70 -20.76 3.11 -5.40
C ILE A 70 -20.40 2.25 -4.18
N GLU A 71 -20.50 2.87 -3.00
CA GLU A 71 -20.52 2.22 -1.68
C GLU A 71 -21.28 0.88 -1.65
#